data_AF-A0A524G5C5-F1
#
_entry.id   AF-A0A524G5C5-F1
#
_cell.length_a   1.000
_cell.length_b   1.000
_cell.length_c   1.000
_cell.angle_alpha   90.00
_cell.angle_beta   90.00
_cell.angle_gamma   90.00
#
_symmetry.space_group_name_H-M   'P 1'
#
loop_
_entity.id
_entity.type
_entity.pdbx_description
1 polymer ?
#
loop_
_entity_poly.entity_id
_entity_poly.type
_entity_poly.pdbx_seq_one_letter_code
_entity_poly.pdbx_strand_id
1 'polypeptide(L)' 'MSSNRKKSPWAYNEAGLKCPNCQSIRVNRILDNWAMRRGIQMFKCAVCGKKFYDRDVDDYQPTFNR' A
#
# COMPACT_ATOMS: atom_id res chain seq x y z
N MET A 1 10.11 6.94 -15.55
CA MET A 1 9.70 5.79 -14.70
C MET A 1 9.31 4.65 -15.63
N SER A 2 10.02 3.52 -15.57
CA SER A 2 9.85 2.41 -16.54
C SER A 2 8.43 1.86 -16.51
N SER A 3 7.79 1.81 -17.68
CA SER A 3 6.39 1.43 -17.93
C SER A 3 6.05 -0.01 -17.53
N ASN A 4 7.06 -0.86 -17.30
CA ASN A 4 6.90 -2.28 -17.03
C ASN A 4 6.47 -2.64 -15.59
N ARG A 5 6.55 -1.73 -14.62
CA ARG A 5 6.07 -2.02 -13.24
C ARG A 5 4.55 -2.21 -13.16
N LYS A 6 3.79 -1.69 -14.14
CA LYS A 6 2.31 -1.80 -14.18
C LYS A 6 1.79 -3.20 -14.54
N LYS A 7 2.66 -4.15 -14.92
CA LYS A 7 2.27 -5.51 -15.32
C LYS A 7 2.50 -6.57 -14.23
N SER A 8 2.96 -6.18 -13.05
CA SER A 8 3.06 -7.13 -11.95
C SER A 8 1.65 -7.53 -11.52
N PRO A 9 1.32 -8.82 -11.39
CA PRO A 9 0.06 -9.27 -10.76
C PRO A 9 -0.12 -8.72 -9.34
N TRP A 10 0.97 -8.25 -8.74
CA TRP A 10 1.08 -7.67 -7.40
C TRP A 10 1.15 -6.14 -7.42
N ALA A 11 1.13 -5.51 -8.60
CA ALA A 11 1.05 -4.06 -8.73
C ALA A 11 -0.42 -3.65 -8.67
N TYR A 12 -0.95 -3.49 -7.46
CA TYR A 12 -2.22 -2.83 -7.27
C TYR A 12 -2.18 -1.43 -7.90
N ASN A 13 -3.29 -1.03 -8.52
CA ASN A 13 -3.38 0.29 -9.09
C ASN A 13 -3.56 1.32 -7.97
N GLU A 14 -2.43 1.87 -7.50
CA GLU A 14 -2.37 2.87 -6.42
C GLU A 14 -3.17 4.14 -6.75
N ALA A 15 -3.62 4.31 -8.00
CA ALA A 15 -4.42 5.45 -8.46
C ALA A 15 -5.76 5.63 -7.73
N GLY A 16 -6.30 4.58 -7.09
CA GLY A 16 -7.55 4.65 -6.33
C GLY A 16 -7.38 4.94 -4.83
N LEU A 17 -6.16 4.88 -4.29
CA LEU A 17 -5.92 4.96 -2.86
C LEU A 17 -6.11 6.38 -2.34
N LYS A 18 -6.97 6.52 -1.33
CA LYS A 18 -7.21 7.78 -0.62
C LYS A 18 -6.75 7.65 0.81
N CYS A 19 -6.12 8.69 1.33
CA CYS A 19 -5.76 8.73 2.74
C CYS A 19 -7.03 8.72 3.61
N PRO A 20 -7.18 7.80 4.59
CA PRO A 20 -8.38 7.73 5.42
C PRO A 20 -8.58 8.97 6.31
N ASN A 21 -7.52 9.73 6.57
CA ASN A 21 -7.58 10.90 7.45
C ASN A 21 -7.90 12.22 6.73
N CYS A 22 -7.49 12.37 5.48
CA CYS A 22 -7.63 13.64 4.75
C CYS A 22 -8.16 13.49 3.32
N GLN A 23 -8.52 12.26 2.93
CA GLN A 23 -9.09 11.89 1.63
C GLN A 23 -8.24 12.24 0.40
N SER A 24 -7.01 12.70 0.61
CA SER A 24 -6.06 13.01 -0.45
C SER A 24 -5.62 11.75 -1.19
N ILE A 25 -5.52 11.86 -2.52
CA ILE A 25 -5.02 10.84 -3.45
C ILE A 25 -3.48 10.88 -3.52
N ARG A 26 -2.85 11.91 -2.96
CA ARG A 26 -1.38 12.04 -2.92
C ARG A 26 -0.81 11.13 -1.84
N VAL A 27 -0.61 9.87 -2.18
CA VAL A 27 -0.09 8.82 -1.31
C VAL A 27 1.15 8.20 -1.93
N ASN A 28 2.13 7.86 -1.09
CA ASN A 28 3.37 7.23 -1.52
C ASN A 28 3.54 5.90 -0.80
N ARG A 29 3.93 4.88 -1.55
CA ARG A 29 4.36 3.59 -1.00
C ARG A 29 5.60 3.78 -0.12
N ILE A 30 5.61 3.18 1.06
CA ILE A 30 6.76 3.22 1.97
C ILE A 30 7.21 1.82 2.37
N LEU A 31 8.50 1.68 2.65
CA LEU A 31 9.06 0.49 3.26
C LEU A 31 8.99 0.67 4.77
N ASP A 32 8.25 -0.21 5.43
CA ASP A 32 8.15 -0.25 6.88
C ASP A 32 8.51 -1.66 7.36
N ASN A 33 9.46 -1.77 8.30
CA ASN A 33 9.96 -3.06 8.76
C ASN A 33 8.87 -3.93 9.39
N TRP A 34 7.90 -3.33 10.09
CA TRP A 34 6.81 -4.08 10.71
C TRP A 34 5.88 -4.66 9.64
N ALA A 35 5.63 -3.90 8.57
CA ALA A 35 4.76 -4.29 7.47
C ALA A 35 5.42 -5.32 6.56
N MET A 36 6.69 -5.13 6.20
CA MET A 36 7.45 -6.11 5.41
C MET A 36 7.50 -7.49 6.08
N ARG A 37 7.70 -7.54 7.41
CA ARG A 37 7.68 -8.80 8.18
C ARG A 37 6.33 -9.52 8.14
N ARG A 38 5.25 -8.80 7.84
CA ARG A 38 3.87 -9.31 7.79
C ARG A 38 3.34 -9.47 6.36
N GLY A 39 4.12 -9.10 5.35
CA GLY A 39 3.66 -9.06 3.96
C GLY A 39 2.64 -7.94 3.68
N ILE A 40 2.55 -6.94 4.56
CA ILE A 40 1.62 -5.81 4.40
C ILE A 40 2.34 -4.69 3.65
N GLN A 41 1.66 -4.07 2.69
CA GLN A 41 2.13 -2.83 2.10
C GLN A 41 1.65 -1.63 2.92
N MET A 42 2.56 -0.69 3.19
CA MET A 42 2.22 0.57 3.84
C MET A 42 2.32 1.75 2.88
N PHE A 43 1.50 2.76 3.15
CA PHE A 43 1.47 4.03 2.45
C PHE A 43 1.65 5.19 3.43
N LYS A 44 2.20 6.29 2.92
CA LYS A 44 2.29 7.57 3.62
C LYS A 44 1.58 8.64 2.80
N CYS A 45 0.67 9.36 3.42
CA CYS A 45 0.04 10.51 2.76
C CYS A 45 1.05 11.67 2.66
N ALA A 46 1.16 12.26 1.47
CA ALA A 46 2.01 13.42 1.24
C ALA A 46 1.43 14.72 1.82
N VAL A 47 0.11 14.77 2.10
CA VAL A 47 -0.57 15.96 2.62
C VAL A 47 -0.55 15.99 4.14
N CYS A 48 -1.04 14.94 4.81
CA CYS A 48 -1.12 14.91 6.26
C CYS A 48 0.03 14.15 6.94
N GLY A 49 0.92 13.51 6.17
CA GLY A 49 2.07 12.78 6.69
C GLY A 49 1.76 11.45 7.39
N LYS A 50 0.48 11.14 7.64
CA LYS A 50 0.08 9.90 8.32
C LYS A 50 0.40 8.68 7.46
N LYS A 51 0.83 7.62 8.16
CA LYS A 51 1.01 6.29 7.59
C LYS A 51 -0.28 5.49 7.74
N PHE A 52 -0.61 4.68 6.75
CA PHE A 52 -1.77 3.79 6.78
C PHE A 52 -1.52 2.61 5.83
N TYR A 53 -2.32 1.56 5.97
CA TYR A 53 -2.43 0.46 5.01
C TYR A 53 -3.92 0.27 4.71
N ASP A 54 -4.21 -0.31 3.54
CA ASP A 54 -5.57 -0.58 3.11
C ASP A 54 -5.76 -2.11 3.05
N ARG A 55 -6.73 -2.63 3.80
CA ARG A 55 -6.95 -4.08 3.93
C ARG A 55 -7.48 -4.68 2.63
N ASP A 56 -8.31 -3.95 1.89
CA ASP A 56 -8.86 -4.43 0.62
C ASP A 56 -7.79 -4.49 -0.48
N VAL A 57 -6.69 -3.75 -0.29
CA VAL A 57 -5.56 -3.69 -1.21
C VAL A 57 -4.45 -4.66 -0.82
N ASP A 58 -4.20 -4.83 0.48
CA ASP A 58 -2.97 -5.44 0.98
C ASP A 58 -3.18 -6.46 2.10
N ASP A 59 -4.41 -6.99 2.29
CA ASP A 59 -4.60 -8.26 2.99
C ASP A 59 -4.00 -9.39 2.13
N TYR A 60 -2.67 -9.47 2.11
CA TYR A 60 -1.99 -10.75 2.12
C TYR A 60 -2.34 -11.42 3.45
N GLN A 61 -3.56 -11.92 3.59
CA GLN A 61 -3.78 -13.03 4.50
C GLN A 61 -2.77 -14.09 4.07
N PRO A 62 -1.78 -14.45 4.91
CA PRO A 62 -1.00 -15.62 4.63
C PRO A 62 -2.02 -16.74 4.64
N THR A 63 -2.21 -17.43 3.52
CA THR A 63 -2.93 -18.71 3.47
C THR A 63 -2.15 -19.80 4.21
N PHE A 64 -1.38 -19.44 5.23
CA PHE A 64 -0.78 -20.36 6.19
C PHE A 64 -1.84 -20.66 7.26
N ASN A 65 -2.82 -21.49 6.87
CA ASN A 65 -3.41 -22.39 7.85
C ASN A 65 -2.31 -23.35 8.29
N ARG A 66 -2.08 -23.40 9.61
CA ARG A 66 -1.25 -24.43 10.23
C ARG A 66 -2.05 -25.71 10.39
#